data_AF-A0A9E5RUP0-F1
#
_entry.id   AF-A0A9E5RUP0-F1
#
_cell.length_a   1.000
_cell.length_b   1.000
_cell.length_c   1.000
_cell.angle_alpha   90.00
_cell.angle_beta   90.00
_cell.angle_gamma   90.00
#
_symmetry.space_group_name_H-M   'P 1'
#
loop_
_entity.id
_entity.type
_entity.pdbx_description
1 polymer ?
#
loop_
_entity_poly.entity_id
_entity_poly.type
_entity_poly.pdbx_seq_one_letter_code
_entity_poly.pdbx_strand_id
1 'polypeptide(L)'
;MSQIPFSTDWLKRFSDPYAVLGLSVSADDRRVLKRYRTVAKLLHPDGYVTADPADRELASQLFAHLISPAYQKLKQDKDRAESLALLRVQVRRNNREEPSSPQSGLAQQLLKTPMQSVTCFMNRRSPS
;
A
#
# COMPACT_ATOMS: atom_id res chain seq x y z
N MET A 1 25.61 -25.41 -4.01
CA MET A 1 25.05 -24.41 -3.07
C MET A 1 23.68 -24.04 -3.58
N SER A 2 22.64 -24.57 -2.94
CA SER A 2 21.26 -24.41 -3.38
C SER A 2 20.74 -23.07 -2.87
N GLN A 3 20.68 -22.07 -3.74
CA GLN A 3 19.94 -20.85 -3.46
C GLN A 3 18.50 -21.27 -3.18
N ILE A 4 17.99 -21.02 -1.97
CA ILE A 4 16.59 -21.27 -1.66
C ILE A 4 15.81 -20.29 -2.54
N PRO A 5 15.08 -20.75 -3.58
CA PRO A 5 14.33 -19.81 -4.40
C PRO A 5 13.26 -19.20 -3.50
N PHE A 6 13.18 -17.86 -3.47
CA PHE A 6 12.03 -17.13 -2.98
C PHE A 6 10.81 -17.53 -3.83
N SER A 7 10.22 -18.69 -3.53
CA SER A 7 9.13 -19.26 -4.32
C SER A 7 7.88 -18.44 -4.09
N THR A 8 7.24 -17.96 -5.15
CA THR A 8 6.00 -17.17 -5.12
C THR A 8 4.92 -17.70 -4.16
N ASP A 9 4.89 -19.00 -3.88
CA ASP A 9 3.98 -19.63 -2.92
C ASP A 9 4.18 -19.16 -1.47
N TRP A 10 5.41 -18.81 -1.10
CA TRP A 10 5.72 -18.22 0.21
C TRP A 10 5.10 -16.82 0.34
N LEU A 11 5.22 -15.99 -0.71
CA LEU A 11 4.67 -14.62 -0.74
C LEU A 11 3.15 -14.64 -0.61
N LYS A 12 2.49 -15.61 -1.26
CA LYS A 12 1.04 -15.78 -1.16
C LYS A 12 0.57 -16.10 0.26
N ARG A 13 1.39 -16.79 1.06
CA ARG A 13 1.06 -17.14 2.46
C ARG A 13 1.19 -15.95 3.42
N PHE A 14 1.98 -14.94 3.07
CA PHE A 14 2.17 -13.73 3.86
C PHE A 14 1.38 -12.54 3.29
N SER A 15 0.06 -12.71 3.18
CA SER A 15 -0.85 -11.69 2.64
C SER A 15 -1.22 -10.59 3.64
N ASP A 16 -1.08 -10.87 4.94
CA ASP A 16 -1.37 -9.92 6.02
C ASP A 16 -0.12 -9.07 6.35
N PRO A 17 -0.13 -7.77 5.99
CA PRO A 17 1.00 -6.90 6.26
C PRO A 17 1.23 -6.61 7.76
N TYR A 18 0.20 -6.75 8.62
CA TYR A 18 0.37 -6.62 10.08
C TYR A 18 1.09 -7.84 10.65
N ALA A 19 0.71 -9.04 10.22
CA ALA A 19 1.39 -10.28 10.60
C ALA A 19 2.86 -10.28 10.15
N VAL A 20 3.15 -9.79 8.94
CA VAL A 20 4.53 -9.65 8.42
C VAL A 20 5.41 -8.79 9.33
N LEU A 21 4.87 -7.71 9.90
CA LEU A 21 5.60 -6.86 10.85
C LEU A 21 5.54 -7.38 12.30
N GLY A 22 4.73 -8.40 12.57
CA GLY A 22 4.48 -8.91 13.92
C GLY A 22 3.71 -7.91 14.78
N LEU A 23 2.67 -7.29 14.20
CA LEU A 23 1.82 -6.30 14.85
C LEU A 23 0.36 -6.77 14.88
N SER A 24 -0.39 -6.23 15.84
CA SER A 24 -1.85 -6.32 15.82
C SER A 24 -2.41 -5.47 14.67
N VAL A 25 -3.52 -5.90 14.07
CA VAL A 25 -4.32 -5.11 13.11
C VAL A 25 -4.81 -3.79 13.71
N SER A 26 -4.86 -3.68 15.03
CA SER A 26 -5.22 -2.47 15.77
C SER A 26 -4.03 -1.54 16.07
N ALA A 27 -2.83 -1.83 15.53
CA ALA A 27 -1.65 -1.00 15.77
C ALA A 27 -1.79 0.37 15.08
N ASP A 28 -1.39 1.43 15.79
CA ASP A 28 -1.29 2.78 15.24
C ASP A 28 -0.01 2.96 14.43
N ASP A 29 0.03 3.98 13.58
CA ASP A 29 1.16 4.19 12.65
C ASP A 29 2.48 4.38 13.34
N ARG A 30 2.47 4.99 14.53
CA ARG A 30 3.69 5.19 15.30
C ARG A 30 4.28 3.84 15.68
N ARG A 31 3.43 2.86 16.08
CA ARG A 31 3.86 1.48 16.32
C ARG A 31 4.28 0.77 15.03
N VAL A 32 3.55 0.95 13.93
CA VAL A 32 3.91 0.39 12.62
C VAL A 32 5.28 0.88 12.15
N LEU A 33 5.50 2.20 12.15
CA LEU A 33 6.76 2.82 11.77
C LEU A 33 7.91 2.43 12.70
N LYS A 34 7.67 2.42 14.01
CA LYS A 34 8.68 1.99 14.99
C LYS A 34 9.11 0.56 14.73
N ARG A 35 8.15 -0.35 14.55
CA ARG A 35 8.41 -1.76 14.28
C ARG A 35 9.12 -1.97 12.96
N TYR A 36 8.68 -1.31 11.90
CA TYR A 36 9.35 -1.34 10.60
C TYR A 36 10.81 -0.92 10.72
N ARG A 37 11.12 0.18 11.42
CA ARG A 37 12.49 0.64 11.64
C ARG A 37 13.32 -0.36 12.45
N THR A 38 12.73 -0.98 13.46
CA THR A 38 13.41 -2.04 14.24
C THR A 38 13.75 -3.22 13.36
N VAL A 39 12.79 -3.73 12.57
CA VAL A 39 12.99 -4.86 11.66
C VAL A 39 14.01 -4.50 10.56
N ALA A 40 13.94 -3.29 10.00
CA ALA A 40 14.89 -2.81 8.99
C ALA A 40 16.32 -2.77 9.53
N LYS A 41 16.51 -2.28 10.77
CA LYS A 41 17.83 -2.29 11.42
C LYS A 41 18.33 -3.71 11.69
N LEU A 42 17.43 -4.60 12.11
CA LEU A 42 17.76 -6.00 12.35
C LEU A 42 18.07 -6.76 11.06
N LEU A 43 17.57 -6.36 9.90
CA LEU A 43 17.85 -7.01 8.61
C LEU A 43 18.89 -6.25 7.78
N HIS A 44 19.49 -5.20 8.33
CA HIS A 44 20.48 -4.40 7.61
C HIS A 44 21.81 -5.17 7.47
N PRO A 45 22.44 -5.18 6.28
CA PRO A 45 23.67 -5.93 6.03
C PRO A 45 24.83 -5.53 6.97
N ASP A 46 24.86 -4.27 7.44
CA ASP A 46 25.88 -3.79 8.40
C ASP A 46 25.80 -4.45 9.78
N GLY A 47 24.65 -5.02 10.17
CA GLY A 47 24.52 -5.76 11.43
C GLY A 47 25.13 -7.16 11.37
N TYR A 48 25.43 -7.66 10.16
CA TYR A 48 25.80 -9.04 9.90
C TYR A 48 27.19 -9.19 9.27
N VAL A 49 28.10 -8.23 9.47
CA VAL A 49 29.44 -8.22 8.88
C VAL A 49 30.27 -9.49 9.19
N THR A 50 29.89 -10.24 10.21
CA THR A 50 30.48 -11.55 10.59
C THR A 50 29.64 -12.77 10.20
N ALA A 51 28.41 -12.61 9.69
CA ALA A 51 27.54 -13.72 9.29
C ALA A 51 27.86 -14.25 7.88
N ASP A 52 27.40 -15.46 7.60
CA ASP A 52 27.52 -16.13 6.30
C ASP A 52 26.93 -15.24 5.19
N PRO A 53 27.61 -15.05 4.04
CA PRO A 53 27.05 -14.35 2.88
C PRO A 53 25.67 -14.87 2.46
N ALA A 54 25.35 -16.15 2.65
CA ALA A 54 24.03 -16.71 2.35
C ALA A 54 22.91 -16.09 3.22
N ASP A 55 23.18 -15.89 4.50
CA ASP A 55 22.21 -15.33 5.45
C ASP A 55 21.97 -13.84 5.19
N ARG A 56 23.01 -13.10 4.77
CA ARG A 56 22.88 -11.70 4.38
C ARG A 56 21.99 -11.53 3.16
N GLU A 57 22.20 -12.37 2.16
CA GLU A 57 21.43 -12.36 0.93
C GLU A 57 19.96 -12.68 1.22
N LEU A 58 19.71 -13.70 2.05
CA LEU A 58 18.36 -14.04 2.50
C LEU A 58 17.69 -12.89 3.26
N ALA A 59 18.40 -12.26 4.21
CA ALA A 59 17.89 -11.12 4.97
C ALA A 59 17.53 -9.93 4.06
N SER A 60 18.38 -9.64 3.07
CA SER A 60 18.14 -8.62 2.06
C SER A 60 16.88 -8.91 1.24
N GLN A 61 16.73 -10.15 0.77
CA GLN A 61 15.56 -10.59 0.01
C GLN A 61 14.28 -10.54 0.85
N LEU A 62 14.32 -10.96 2.12
CA LEU A 62 13.18 -10.86 3.05
C LEU A 62 12.73 -9.42 3.22
N PHE A 63 13.70 -8.53 3.41
CA PHE A 63 13.44 -7.12 3.59
C PHE A 63 12.79 -6.50 2.34
N ALA A 64 13.38 -6.76 1.17
CA ALA A 64 12.95 -6.19 -0.11
C ALA A 64 11.58 -6.74 -0.57
N HIS A 65 11.32 -8.03 -0.41
CA HIS A 65 10.13 -8.68 -0.95
C HIS A 65 8.97 -8.81 0.03
N LEU A 66 9.22 -8.75 1.35
CA LEU A 66 8.18 -8.94 2.35
C LEU A 66 7.98 -7.70 3.22
N ILE A 67 9.03 -7.23 3.89
CA ILE A 67 8.92 -6.18 4.90
C ILE A 67 8.59 -4.82 4.29
N SER A 68 9.33 -4.42 3.25
CA SER A 68 9.14 -3.12 2.58
C SER A 68 7.75 -3.02 1.91
N PRO A 69 7.29 -4.01 1.12
CA PRO A 69 5.96 -3.96 0.53
C PRO A 69 4.82 -3.98 1.56
N ALA A 70 4.96 -4.75 2.66
CA ALA A 70 3.97 -4.77 3.72
C ALA A 70 3.80 -3.39 4.38
N TYR A 71 4.91 -2.72 4.70
CA TYR A 71 4.88 -1.37 5.26
C TYR A 71 4.27 -0.34 4.29
N GLN A 72 4.65 -0.40 3.00
CA GLN A 72 4.10 0.49 1.98
C GLN A 72 2.58 0.34 1.84
N LYS A 73 2.08 -0.91 1.84
CA LYS A 73 0.66 -1.21 1.77
C LYS A 73 -0.11 -0.61 2.95
N LEU A 74 0.37 -0.82 4.18
CA LEU A 74 -0.25 -0.27 5.38
C LEU A 74 -0.32 1.26 5.36
N LYS A 75 0.78 1.89 4.92
CA LYS A 75 0.84 3.34 4.81
C LYS A 75 -0.16 3.87 3.77
N GLN A 76 -0.20 3.26 2.59
CA GLN A 76 -1.10 3.67 1.51
C GLN A 76 -2.58 3.47 1.86
N ASP A 77 -2.93 2.34 2.48
CA ASP A 77 -4.32 2.05 2.88
C ASP A 77 -4.83 3.08 3.88
N LYS A 78 -3.96 3.52 4.80
CA LYS A 78 -4.29 4.57 5.74
C LYS A 78 -4.40 5.95 5.09
N ASP A 79 -3.42 6.35 4.28
CA ASP A 79 -3.45 7.62 3.55
C ASP A 79 -4.74 7.74 2.71
N ARG A 80 -5.19 6.61 2.12
CA ARG A 80 -6.46 6.52 1.40
C ARG A 80 -7.67 6.67 2.32
N ALA A 81 -7.69 6.00 3.47
CA ALA A 81 -8.79 6.10 4.43
C ALA A 81 -8.96 7.54 4.96
N GLU A 82 -7.85 8.22 5.28
CA GLU A 82 -7.86 9.62 5.72
C GLU A 82 -8.35 10.56 4.62
N SER A 83 -7.84 10.41 3.40
CA SER A 83 -8.29 11.19 2.23
C SER A 83 -9.80 11.03 1.99
N LEU A 84 -10.32 9.80 2.07
CA LEU A 84 -11.75 9.53 1.93
C LEU A 84 -12.58 10.15 3.07
N ALA A 85 -12.06 10.14 4.30
CA ALA A 85 -12.73 10.77 5.43
C ALA A 85 -12.84 12.30 5.25
N LEU A 86 -11.75 12.96 4.82
CA LEU A 86 -11.75 14.39 4.53
C LEU A 86 -12.70 14.75 3.39
N LEU A 87 -12.67 14.00 2.29
CA LEU A 87 -13.61 14.19 1.17
C LEU A 87 -15.06 14.05 1.62
N ARG A 88 -15.39 13.08 2.48
CA ARG A 88 -16.74 12.93 3.05
C ARG A 88 -17.16 14.12 3.88
N VAL A 89 -16.25 14.71 4.66
CA VAL A 89 -16.54 15.95 5.41
C VAL A 89 -16.80 17.11 4.46
N GLN A 90 -15.99 17.25 3.41
CA GLN A 90 -16.16 18.30 2.41
C GLN A 90 -17.50 18.17 1.67
N VAL A 91 -17.85 16.98 1.19
CA VAL A 91 -19.16 16.73 0.54
C VAL A 91 -20.32 17.09 1.45
N ARG A 92 -20.25 16.77 2.75
CA ARG A 92 -21.30 17.15 3.71
C ARG A 92 -21.40 18.67 3.90
N ARG A 93 -20.29 19.40 3.83
CA ARG A 93 -20.28 20.88 3.89
C ARG A 93 -20.88 21.47 2.62
N ASN A 94 -20.39 21.04 1.46
CA ASN A 94 -20.89 21.44 0.15
C ASN A 94 -22.36 21.09 -0.11
N ASN A 95 -22.92 20.05 0.53
CA ASN A 95 -24.35 19.77 0.43
C ASN A 95 -25.22 20.63 1.36
N ARG A 96 -24.64 21.24 2.40
CA ARG A 96 -25.33 22.16 3.31
C ARG A 96 -25.36 23.58 2.77
N GLU A 97 -24.30 23.98 2.10
CA GLU A 97 -24.21 25.23 1.35
C GLU A 97 -24.75 24.94 -0.05
N GLU A 98 -26.05 25.21 -0.30
CA GLU A 98 -26.80 25.05 -1.56
C GLU A 98 -26.06 24.38 -2.74
N PRO A 99 -26.55 23.22 -3.26
CA PRO A 99 -25.84 22.46 -4.28
C PRO A 99 -25.54 23.34 -5.50
N SER A 100 -24.28 23.74 -5.65
CA SER A 100 -23.87 24.56 -6.77
C SER A 100 -24.01 23.74 -8.06
N SER A 101 -24.97 24.13 -8.89
CA SER A 101 -25.15 23.53 -10.21
C SER A 101 -23.86 23.72 -11.02
N PRO A 102 -23.34 22.69 -11.70
CA PRO A 102 -22.12 22.83 -12.48
C PRO A 102 -22.30 23.90 -13.57
N GLN A 103 -21.45 24.93 -13.52
CA GLN A 103 -21.54 26.08 -14.41
C GLN A 103 -20.85 25.84 -15.77
N SER A 104 -19.95 24.85 -15.88
CA SER A 104 -19.25 24.58 -17.13
C SER A 104 -20.05 23.62 -18.04
N GLY A 105 -20.05 23.90 -19.34
CA GLY A 105 -20.74 23.05 -20.33
C GLY A 105 -20.24 21.60 -20.33
N LEU A 106 -18.94 21.40 -20.10
CA LEU A 106 -18.34 20.07 -19.99
C LEU A 106 -18.82 19.32 -18.74
N ALA A 107 -18.96 19.98 -17.59
CA ALA A 107 -19.47 19.34 -16.39
C ALA A 107 -20.96 18.94 -16.52
N GLN A 108 -21.76 19.73 -17.24
CA GLN A 108 -23.15 19.37 -17.55
C GLN A 108 -23.25 18.18 -18.52
N GLN A 109 -22.33 18.09 -19.50
CA GLN A 109 -22.23 16.92 -20.37
C GLN A 109 -21.85 15.67 -19.59
N LEU A 110 -20.90 15.78 -18.64
CA LEU A 110 -20.52 14.68 -17.76
C LEU A 110 -21.67 14.21 -16.86
N LEU A 111 -22.49 15.11 -16.31
CA LEU A 111 -23.69 14.73 -15.54
C LEU A 111 -24.71 13.94 -16.36
N LYS A 112 -24.85 14.26 -17.66
CA LYS A 112 -25.79 13.60 -18.57
C LYS A 112 -25.25 12.28 -19.13
N THR A 113 -23.96 12.01 -18.94
CA THR A 113 -23.31 10.82 -19.46
C THR A 113 -23.53 9.66 -18.48
N PRO A 114 -24.16 8.54 -18.90
CA PRO A 114 -24.36 7.39 -18.02
C PRO A 114 -23.01 6.77 -17.61
N MET A 115 -22.86 6.38 -16.33
CA MET A 115 -21.60 5.81 -15.82
C MET A 115 -21.11 4.57 -16.61
N GLN A 116 -22.00 3.91 -17.34
CA GLN A 116 -21.72 2.71 -18.15
C GLN A 116 -20.92 3.03 -19.43
N SER A 117 -20.97 4.27 -19.94
CA SER A 117 -20.18 4.69 -21.11
C SER A 117 -18.81 5.26 -20.74
N VAL A 118 -18.53 5.43 -19.45
CA VAL A 118 -17.20 5.80 -18.96
C VAL A 118 -16.37 4.52 -18.93
N THR A 119 -15.62 4.27 -20.01
CA THR A 119 -14.66 3.17 -20.02
C THR A 119 -13.61 3.45 -18.97
N CYS A 120 -13.55 2.60 -17.94
CA CYS A 120 -12.47 2.61 -16.96
C CYS A 120 -11.16 2.33 -17.71
N PHE A 121 -10.44 3.38 -18.13
CA PHE A 121 -9.15 3.28 -18.80
C PHE A 121 -8.05 2.97 -17.78
N MET A 122 -8.21 1.89 -17.02
CA MET A 122 -7.19 1.35 -16.15
C MET A 122 -7.10 -0.15 -16.43
N ASN A 123 -6.03 -0.50 -17.15
CA ASN A 123 -5.47 -1.83 -17.37
C ASN A 123 -5.74 -2.51 -18.73
N ARG A 124 -5.15 -1.97 -19.80
CA ARG A 124 -4.49 -2.84 -20.79
C ARG A 124 -3.01 -2.89 -20.44
N ARG A 125 -2.64 -3.83 -19.57
CA ARG A 125 -1.31 -4.43 -19.62
C ARG A 125 -1.22 -5.09 -21.00
N SER A 126 -0.42 -4.52 -21.89
CA SER A 126 -0.11 -5.12 -23.19
C SER A 126 0.34 -6.56 -22.98
N PRO A 127 -0.32 -7.57 -23.59
CA PRO A 127 0.30 -8.86 -23.78
C PRO A 127 1.06 -8.86 -25.11
N SER A 128 2.29 -9.38 -25.02
CA SER A 128 3.16 -9.89 -26.09
C SER A 128 3.95 -8.85 -26.88
#